data_AF-A0A6J4IPU3-F1
#
_entry.id   AF-A0A6J4IPU3-F1
#
_cell.length_a   1.000
_cell.length_b   1.000
_cell.length_c   1.000
_cell.angle_alpha   90.00
_cell.angle_beta   90.00
_cell.angle_gamma   90.00
#
_symmetry.space_group_name_H-M   'P 1'
#
loop_
_entity.id
_entity.type
_entity.pdbx_description
1 polymer ?
#
loop_
_entity_poly.entity_id
_entity_poly.type
_entity_poly.pdbx_seq_one_letter_code
_entity_poly.pdbx_strand_id
1 'polypeptide(L)'
;MRSGPLATLIALCAGVLPAAVALWMLVHHWVPVPYADEWKTPGEQIVSYYRGTLTLEELCSQHNESRKLFPRLVYLAVAIATHWDVRIIMALSFALVCGGSVLLYLLARRCCGSPLASACCFAAMNVWLFWPRQYETFVLSIQGELFVPPFALAAACLVNLSRRPTWWKAGVNATLAHVSTYTVANGMLVWPLAFPIVSAKAQAGAETNPGGRQLWPRLAYLAAATASIGCYFYGYQHPPLAPPMVLSVERWPELAAFVGRWLGDLTLVGAPLVAGTLIALLFTLLAATAIWRCRVNGEWRQHYPFLVLGLYTIVSGCVAAVGRLAFGPEAAMHSRYAPYTAFLYIAAAGLLGSIHGQIRSRKVATLWRAACAIAAVTVLVMGVSAFAKERSLLAETTADRRHLLQVVRWSKAIPANPDLRHLSPYENTTAVIRELDQLGVLYPPLVDEQLASAVSRPPVDAATTAGALERVALASSAAELLIEGWAQTPEGGVPADCAVIGYETAGAEWKPFTVIETGAKRQDVAARFGSDQLLRAGFKGRVLTAGLPPGELTFRAWSVALDARRAAPLHGAPALEFPPAD
;
A
#
# COMPACT_ATOMS: atom_id res chain seq x y z
N MET A 1 -9.85 -8.56 41.99
CA MET A 1 -11.04 -7.87 41.46
C MET A 1 -11.30 -8.41 40.06
N ARG A 2 -12.39 -9.15 39.84
CA ARG A 2 -12.82 -9.53 38.49
C ARG A 2 -13.17 -8.23 37.77
N SER A 3 -12.40 -7.84 36.76
CA SER A 3 -12.77 -6.71 35.91
C SER A 3 -14.15 -6.98 35.31
N GLY A 4 -15.03 -5.97 35.36
CA GLY A 4 -16.39 -6.12 34.86
C GLY A 4 -16.42 -6.42 33.35
N PRO A 5 -17.41 -7.17 32.86
CA PRO A 5 -17.58 -7.45 31.43
C PRO A 5 -17.65 -6.17 30.59
N LEU A 6 -18.22 -5.10 31.15
CA LEU A 6 -18.31 -3.78 30.51
C LEU A 6 -16.93 -3.19 30.15
N ALA A 7 -15.94 -3.25 31.04
CA ALA A 7 -14.60 -2.70 30.76
C ALA A 7 -13.89 -3.47 29.64
N THR A 8 -14.10 -4.79 29.59
CA THR A 8 -13.55 -5.62 28.51
C THR A 8 -14.21 -5.28 27.18
N LEU A 9 -15.53 -5.09 27.17
CA LEU A 9 -16.27 -4.67 25.97
C LEU A 9 -15.80 -3.31 25.46
N ILE A 10 -15.64 -2.31 26.35
CA ILE A 10 -15.13 -0.98 25.98
C ILE A 10 -13.75 -1.09 25.34
N ALA A 11 -12.84 -1.86 25.91
CA ALA A 11 -11.50 -2.06 25.35
C ALA A 11 -11.53 -2.76 23.98
N LEU A 12 -12.44 -3.72 23.76
CA LEU A 12 -12.63 -4.35 22.46
C LEU A 12 -13.18 -3.35 21.43
N CYS A 13 -14.19 -2.56 21.78
CA CYS A 13 -14.73 -1.51 20.90
C CYS A 13 -13.66 -0.48 20.54
N ALA A 14 -12.87 -0.05 21.52
CA ALA A 14 -11.74 0.85 21.30
C ALA A 14 -10.69 0.25 20.34
N GLY A 15 -10.47 -1.07 20.40
CA GLY A 15 -9.55 -1.75 19.48
C GLY A 15 -10.07 -1.91 18.04
N VAL A 16 -11.39 -1.83 17.82
CA VAL A 16 -11.98 -1.88 16.47
C VAL A 16 -12.02 -0.50 15.82
N LEU A 17 -12.04 0.58 16.61
CA LEU A 17 -12.13 1.96 16.10
C LEU A 17 -11.05 2.31 15.05
N PRO A 18 -9.75 1.98 15.21
CA PRO A 18 -8.74 2.24 14.18
C PRO A 18 -9.06 1.60 12.83
N ALA A 19 -9.57 0.35 12.84
CA ALA A 19 -9.97 -0.34 11.62
C ALA A 19 -11.17 0.34 10.94
N ALA A 20 -12.14 0.83 11.72
CA ALA A 20 -13.29 1.57 11.18
C ALA A 20 -12.87 2.90 10.53
N VAL A 21 -11.92 3.62 11.14
CA VAL A 21 -11.35 4.85 10.56
C VAL A 21 -10.58 4.55 9.27
N ALA A 22 -9.76 3.49 9.25
CA ALA A 22 -9.04 3.07 8.05
C ALA A 22 -9.99 2.62 6.93
N LEU A 23 -11.10 1.93 7.25
CA LEU A 23 -12.13 1.58 6.28
C LEU A 23 -12.81 2.83 5.70
N TRP A 24 -13.16 3.79 6.55
CA TRP A 24 -13.73 5.06 6.10
C TRP A 24 -12.78 5.79 5.14
N MET A 25 -11.47 5.86 5.48
CA MET A 25 -10.45 6.43 4.60
C MET A 25 -10.37 5.67 3.27
N LEU A 26 -10.33 4.34 3.31
CA LEU A 26 -10.28 3.52 2.11
C LEU A 26 -11.46 3.79 1.16
N VAL A 27 -12.69 3.69 1.66
CA VAL A 27 -13.91 3.79 0.84
C VAL A 27 -14.08 5.19 0.21
N HIS A 28 -13.56 6.24 0.86
CA HIS A 28 -13.64 7.60 0.32
C HIS A 28 -12.50 7.97 -0.64
N HIS A 29 -11.40 7.20 -0.64
CA HIS A 29 -10.17 7.57 -1.34
C HIS A 29 -9.64 6.53 -2.33
N TRP A 30 -10.18 5.31 -2.37
CA TRP A 30 -9.82 4.33 -3.39
C TRP A 30 -10.19 4.81 -4.81
N VAL A 31 -9.31 4.56 -5.77
CA VAL A 31 -9.51 4.89 -7.18
C VAL A 31 -9.27 3.63 -8.00
N PRO A 32 -10.17 3.25 -8.93
CA PRO A 32 -10.02 2.03 -9.71
C PRO A 32 -9.04 2.25 -10.87
N VAL A 33 -7.77 2.53 -10.57
CA VAL A 33 -6.72 2.66 -11.58
C VAL A 33 -5.49 1.88 -11.13
N PRO A 34 -4.99 0.94 -11.95
CA PRO A 34 -3.71 0.30 -11.68
C PRO A 34 -2.57 1.33 -11.69
N TYR A 35 -1.55 1.11 -10.87
CA TYR A 35 -0.43 2.03 -10.74
C TYR A 35 0.89 1.35 -10.44
N ALA A 36 1.96 1.96 -10.97
CA ALA A 36 3.33 1.50 -10.84
C ALA A 36 3.45 0.02 -11.20
N ASP A 37 3.89 -0.80 -10.24
CA ASP A 37 4.15 -2.23 -10.41
C ASP A 37 2.91 -3.02 -10.87
N GLU A 38 1.69 -2.55 -10.62
CA GLU A 38 0.46 -3.25 -10.98
C GLU A 38 0.32 -3.45 -12.51
N TRP A 39 0.83 -2.52 -13.32
CA TRP A 39 0.83 -2.64 -14.78
C TRP A 39 1.74 -3.76 -15.28
N LYS A 40 2.87 -3.99 -14.59
CA LYS A 40 3.84 -5.03 -14.93
C LYS A 40 3.46 -6.37 -14.30
N THR A 41 3.15 -6.38 -13.02
CA THR A 41 2.73 -7.55 -12.25
C THR A 41 1.55 -7.18 -11.37
N PRO A 42 0.31 -7.56 -11.76
CA PRO A 42 -0.03 -8.66 -12.67
C PRO A 42 -0.52 -8.25 -14.06
N GLY A 43 -0.49 -6.98 -14.47
CA GLY A 43 -1.09 -6.54 -15.75
C GLY A 43 -0.69 -7.38 -16.96
N GLU A 44 0.60 -7.69 -17.10
CA GLU A 44 1.10 -8.58 -18.17
C GLU A 44 0.60 -10.02 -18.04
N GLN A 45 0.55 -10.57 -16.82
CA GLN A 45 0.07 -11.94 -16.60
C GLN A 45 -1.43 -12.06 -16.89
N ILE A 46 -2.20 -10.99 -16.67
CA ILE A 46 -3.62 -10.93 -17.03
C ILE A 46 -3.75 -10.98 -18.57
N VAL A 47 -2.96 -10.18 -19.29
CA VAL A 47 -2.91 -10.25 -20.76
C VAL A 47 -2.58 -11.68 -21.23
N SER A 48 -1.50 -12.28 -20.71
CA SER A 48 -1.06 -13.62 -21.09
C SER A 48 -2.13 -14.67 -20.79
N TYR A 49 -2.86 -14.53 -19.68
CA TYR A 49 -3.95 -15.44 -19.31
C TYR A 49 -5.08 -15.39 -20.35
N TYR A 50 -5.59 -14.20 -20.66
CA TYR A 50 -6.69 -14.02 -21.59
C TYR A 50 -6.32 -14.34 -23.05
N ARG A 51 -5.03 -14.32 -23.40
CA ARG A 51 -4.50 -14.82 -24.67
C ARG A 51 -4.28 -16.33 -24.72
N GLY A 52 -4.40 -17.03 -23.59
CA GLY A 52 -4.11 -18.46 -23.50
C GLY A 52 -2.62 -18.80 -23.58
N THR A 53 -1.73 -17.83 -23.31
CA THR A 53 -0.26 -17.99 -23.40
C THR A 53 0.43 -18.02 -22.05
N LEU A 54 -0.30 -17.81 -20.94
CA LEU A 54 0.27 -17.80 -19.59
C LEU A 54 0.92 -19.13 -19.24
N THR A 55 2.20 -19.08 -18.88
CA THR A 55 2.96 -20.25 -18.43
C THR A 55 3.15 -20.27 -16.92
N LEU A 56 3.47 -21.44 -16.36
CA LEU A 56 3.84 -21.55 -14.93
C LEU A 56 5.14 -20.78 -14.63
N GLU A 57 6.07 -20.73 -15.58
CA GLU A 57 7.30 -19.95 -15.45
C GLU A 57 6.99 -18.46 -15.33
N GLU A 58 6.10 -17.93 -16.18
CA GLU A 58 5.68 -16.53 -16.12
C GLU A 58 4.98 -16.22 -14.79
N LEU A 59 4.12 -17.13 -14.32
CA LEU A 59 3.42 -16.99 -13.04
C LEU A 59 4.40 -16.95 -11.85
N CYS A 60 5.47 -17.74 -11.90
CA CYS A 60 6.54 -17.80 -10.90
C CYS A 60 7.71 -16.85 -11.18
N SER A 61 7.60 -15.99 -12.21
CA SER A 61 8.69 -15.12 -12.64
C SER A 61 9.05 -14.08 -11.58
N GLN A 62 10.28 -13.62 -11.61
CA GLN A 62 10.75 -12.56 -10.72
C GLN A 62 10.12 -11.22 -11.12
N HIS A 63 9.68 -10.46 -10.12
CA HIS A 63 9.32 -9.06 -10.23
C HIS A 63 9.96 -8.29 -9.07
N ASN A 64 10.86 -7.36 -9.39
CA ASN A 64 11.76 -6.74 -8.42
C ASN A 64 12.51 -7.82 -7.61
N GLU A 65 12.58 -7.69 -6.28
CA GLU A 65 13.26 -8.67 -5.43
C GLU A 65 12.41 -9.92 -5.15
N SER A 66 11.16 -9.98 -5.65
CA SER A 66 10.14 -10.95 -5.25
C SER A 66 9.73 -11.93 -6.36
N ARG A 67 9.36 -13.16 -5.99
CA ARG A 67 8.57 -14.06 -6.84
C ARG A 67 7.12 -14.06 -6.40
N LYS A 68 6.23 -13.57 -7.26
CA LYS A 68 4.86 -13.21 -6.88
C LYS A 68 3.81 -14.24 -7.29
N LEU A 69 4.09 -15.53 -7.13
CA LEU A 69 3.18 -16.62 -7.50
C LEU A 69 1.79 -16.47 -6.85
N PHE A 70 1.75 -16.36 -5.52
CA PHE A 70 0.47 -16.31 -4.80
C PHE A 70 -0.29 -15.00 -5.03
N PRO A 71 0.35 -13.81 -5.01
CA PRO A 71 -0.29 -12.58 -5.44
C PRO A 71 -0.90 -12.71 -6.84
N ARG A 72 -0.13 -13.14 -7.84
CA ARG A 72 -0.62 -13.26 -9.22
C ARG A 72 -1.85 -14.17 -9.33
N LEU A 73 -1.90 -15.28 -8.59
CA LEU A 73 -3.08 -16.15 -8.55
C LEU A 73 -4.32 -15.42 -8.02
N VAL A 74 -4.19 -14.64 -6.94
CA VAL A 74 -5.28 -13.84 -6.38
C VAL A 74 -5.74 -12.78 -7.37
N TYR A 75 -4.79 -12.07 -7.99
CA TYR A 75 -5.10 -11.05 -8.99
C TYR A 75 -5.75 -11.61 -10.24
N LEU A 76 -5.30 -12.75 -10.74
CA LEU A 76 -5.93 -13.43 -11.88
C LEU A 76 -7.38 -13.81 -11.54
N ALA A 77 -7.61 -14.37 -10.34
CA ALA A 77 -8.97 -14.71 -9.90
C ALA A 77 -9.89 -13.48 -9.87
N VAL A 78 -9.40 -12.34 -9.38
CA VAL A 78 -10.15 -11.07 -9.40
C VAL A 78 -10.32 -10.54 -10.82
N ALA A 79 -9.29 -10.59 -11.66
CA ALA A 79 -9.37 -10.16 -13.06
C ALA A 79 -10.44 -10.93 -13.85
N ILE A 80 -10.55 -12.24 -13.60
CA ILE A 80 -11.59 -13.11 -14.17
C ILE A 80 -12.98 -12.75 -13.63
N ALA A 81 -13.11 -12.46 -12.33
CA ALA A 81 -14.40 -12.24 -11.69
C ALA A 81 -14.97 -10.82 -11.89
N THR A 82 -14.12 -9.81 -12.02
CA THR A 82 -14.53 -8.39 -11.91
C THR A 82 -13.90 -7.47 -12.95
N HIS A 83 -13.36 -8.01 -14.05
CA HIS A 83 -12.66 -7.23 -15.08
C HIS A 83 -11.54 -6.36 -14.48
N TRP A 84 -10.74 -6.96 -13.59
CA TRP A 84 -9.57 -6.33 -12.97
C TRP A 84 -9.84 -5.00 -12.23
N ASP A 85 -11.01 -4.85 -11.60
CA ASP A 85 -11.24 -3.77 -10.64
C ASP A 85 -10.30 -3.88 -9.42
N VAL A 86 -9.23 -3.07 -9.42
CA VAL A 86 -8.20 -3.04 -8.36
C VAL A 86 -8.75 -2.70 -6.98
N ARG A 87 -9.94 -2.07 -6.88
CA ARG A 87 -10.58 -1.78 -5.58
C ARG A 87 -10.96 -3.05 -4.84
N ILE A 88 -11.27 -4.13 -5.56
CA ILE A 88 -11.57 -5.43 -4.95
C ILE A 88 -10.32 -5.99 -4.27
N ILE A 89 -9.14 -5.84 -4.89
CA ILE A 89 -7.88 -6.22 -4.25
C ILE A 89 -7.58 -5.32 -3.04
N MET A 90 -7.83 -4.01 -3.13
CA MET A 90 -7.71 -3.12 -1.96
C MET A 90 -8.62 -3.57 -0.80
N ALA A 91 -9.86 -3.98 -1.09
CA ALA A 91 -10.78 -4.53 -0.10
C ALA A 91 -10.29 -5.87 0.48
N LEU A 92 -9.75 -6.76 -0.35
CA LEU A 92 -9.16 -8.03 0.10
C LEU A 92 -7.92 -7.79 0.98
N SER A 93 -7.09 -6.81 0.64
CA SER A 93 -5.97 -6.36 1.46
C SER A 93 -6.45 -5.86 2.81
N PHE A 94 -7.48 -5.02 2.86
CA PHE A 94 -8.09 -4.58 4.12
C PHE A 94 -8.65 -5.76 4.94
N ALA A 95 -9.35 -6.69 4.29
CA ALA A 95 -9.87 -7.89 4.93
C ALA A 95 -8.75 -8.79 5.49
N LEU A 96 -7.62 -8.90 4.79
CA LEU A 96 -6.42 -9.58 5.28
C LEU A 96 -5.89 -8.92 6.56
N VAL A 97 -5.83 -7.58 6.61
CA VAL A 97 -5.43 -6.84 7.83
C VAL A 97 -6.40 -7.07 8.98
N CYS A 98 -7.71 -7.06 8.73
CA CYS A 98 -8.72 -7.43 9.73
C CYS A 98 -8.54 -8.87 10.23
N GLY A 99 -8.27 -9.84 9.34
CA GLY A 99 -7.94 -11.21 9.72
C GLY A 99 -6.68 -11.30 10.59
N GLY A 100 -5.64 -10.54 10.24
CA GLY A 100 -4.43 -10.38 11.04
C GLY A 100 -4.68 -9.80 12.43
N SER A 101 -5.57 -8.81 12.54
CA SER A 101 -6.02 -8.25 13.82
C SER A 101 -6.65 -9.32 14.72
N VAL A 102 -7.46 -10.22 14.14
CA VAL A 102 -8.03 -11.37 14.87
C VAL A 102 -6.92 -12.32 15.33
N LEU A 103 -5.91 -12.63 14.50
CA LEU A 103 -4.77 -13.46 14.91
C LEU A 103 -4.01 -12.84 16.09
N LEU A 104 -3.80 -11.53 16.08
CA LEU A 104 -3.15 -10.80 17.17
C LEU A 104 -4.00 -10.82 18.46
N TYR A 105 -5.33 -10.70 18.36
CA TYR A 105 -6.23 -10.89 19.50
C TYR A 105 -6.09 -12.31 20.10
N LEU A 106 -6.07 -13.34 19.24
CA LEU A 106 -5.91 -14.72 19.68
C LEU A 106 -4.57 -14.97 20.38
N LEU A 107 -3.49 -14.32 19.91
CA LEU A 107 -2.20 -14.32 20.60
C LEU A 107 -2.29 -13.60 21.96
N ALA A 108 -2.88 -12.40 22.01
CA ALA A 108 -3.08 -11.66 23.26
C ALA A 108 -3.92 -12.45 24.28
N ARG A 109 -4.90 -13.24 23.83
CA ARG A 109 -5.70 -14.15 24.68
C ARG A 109 -4.91 -15.31 25.27
N ARG A 110 -3.85 -15.77 24.58
CA ARG A 110 -2.97 -16.85 25.07
C ARG A 110 -1.82 -16.32 25.92
N CYS A 111 -1.42 -15.07 25.71
CA CYS A 111 -0.22 -14.50 26.31
C CYS A 111 -0.50 -13.55 27.47
N CYS A 112 -1.66 -12.90 27.52
CA CYS A 112 -2.02 -11.99 28.61
C CYS A 112 -2.86 -12.71 29.66
N GLY A 113 -2.56 -12.48 30.95
CA GLY A 113 -3.15 -13.22 32.07
C GLY A 113 -4.63 -12.94 32.39
N SER A 114 -5.32 -12.04 31.68
CA SER A 114 -6.74 -11.74 31.92
C SER A 114 -7.48 -11.25 30.66
N PRO A 115 -8.81 -11.43 30.56
CA PRO A 115 -9.59 -10.96 29.41
C PRO A 115 -9.46 -9.46 29.14
N LEU A 116 -9.47 -8.63 30.20
CA LEU A 116 -9.29 -7.19 30.07
C LEU A 116 -7.88 -6.85 29.58
N ALA A 117 -6.84 -7.50 30.12
CA ALA A 117 -5.47 -7.28 29.64
C ALA A 117 -5.31 -7.67 28.17
N SER A 118 -5.91 -8.78 27.74
CA SER A 118 -5.93 -9.17 26.32
C SER A 118 -6.67 -8.15 25.45
N ALA A 119 -7.80 -7.60 25.92
CA ALA A 119 -8.55 -6.58 25.19
C ALA A 119 -7.78 -5.24 25.09
N CYS A 120 -7.12 -4.80 26.17
CA CYS A 120 -6.27 -3.61 26.12
C CYS A 120 -5.04 -3.81 25.23
N CYS A 121 -4.41 -5.00 25.27
CA CYS A 121 -3.29 -5.35 24.42
C CYS A 121 -3.71 -5.36 22.94
N PHE A 122 -4.87 -5.94 22.63
CA PHE A 122 -5.49 -5.88 21.32
C PHE A 122 -5.77 -4.46 20.85
N ALA A 123 -6.33 -3.60 21.70
CA ALA A 123 -6.55 -2.21 21.37
C ALA A 123 -5.23 -1.49 21.03
N ALA A 124 -4.20 -1.68 21.85
CA ALA A 124 -2.88 -1.11 21.61
C ALA A 124 -2.26 -1.61 20.29
N MET A 125 -2.38 -2.91 19.97
CA MET A 125 -1.87 -3.45 18.70
C MET A 125 -2.61 -2.91 17.49
N ASN A 126 -3.94 -2.75 17.57
CA ASN A 126 -4.74 -2.25 16.46
C ASN A 126 -4.48 -0.79 16.12
N VAL A 127 -4.14 0.04 17.12
CA VAL A 127 -3.70 1.41 16.87
C VAL A 127 -2.49 1.43 15.94
N TRP A 128 -1.52 0.54 16.15
CA TRP A 128 -0.33 0.43 15.31
C TRP A 128 -0.59 -0.28 13.97
N LEU A 129 -1.49 -1.27 13.95
CA LEU A 129 -1.81 -2.04 12.76
C LEU A 129 -2.60 -1.23 11.71
N PHE A 130 -3.36 -0.24 12.15
CA PHE A 130 -4.16 0.66 11.30
C PHE A 130 -3.68 2.10 11.45
N TRP A 131 -2.38 2.28 11.64
CA TRP A 131 -1.82 3.61 11.88
C TRP A 131 -1.93 4.46 10.60
N PRO A 132 -2.30 5.76 10.67
CA PRO A 132 -2.60 6.58 9.49
C PRO A 132 -1.46 6.66 8.45
N ARG A 133 -0.20 6.49 8.87
CA ARG A 133 0.98 6.45 7.98
C ARG A 133 0.89 5.37 6.90
N GLN A 134 0.08 4.34 7.13
CA GLN A 134 -0.12 3.20 6.22
C GLN A 134 -1.19 3.47 5.15
N TYR A 135 -1.68 4.72 4.99
CA TYR A 135 -2.74 5.05 4.02
C TYR A 135 -2.44 4.50 2.61
N GLU A 136 -1.20 4.66 2.14
CA GLU A 136 -0.75 4.17 0.82
C GLU A 136 -0.90 2.65 0.70
N THR A 137 -0.69 1.91 1.79
CA THR A 137 -0.85 0.45 1.82
C THR A 137 -2.30 0.01 1.59
N PHE A 138 -3.27 0.83 2.02
CA PHE A 138 -4.68 0.53 1.84
C PHE A 138 -5.19 0.96 0.45
N VAL A 139 -4.68 2.06 -0.11
CA VAL A 139 -5.14 2.60 -1.41
C VAL A 139 -4.31 2.17 -2.62
N LEU A 140 -3.21 1.43 -2.42
CA LEU A 140 -2.44 0.79 -3.49
C LEU A 140 -2.55 -0.73 -3.36
N SER A 141 -3.17 -1.37 -4.35
CA SER A 141 -3.67 -2.73 -4.18
C SER A 141 -2.57 -3.78 -4.02
N ILE A 142 -1.38 -3.56 -4.62
CA ILE A 142 -0.23 -4.46 -4.51
C ILE A 142 0.37 -4.52 -3.10
N GLN A 143 0.19 -3.49 -2.27
CA GLN A 143 0.85 -3.39 -0.97
C GLN A 143 0.27 -4.34 0.10
N GLY A 144 -0.91 -4.92 -0.13
CA GLY A 144 -1.48 -5.91 0.80
C GLY A 144 -0.59 -7.14 1.00
N GLU A 145 0.23 -7.47 0.00
CA GLU A 145 1.16 -8.61 0.03
C GLU A 145 2.21 -8.49 1.16
N LEU A 146 2.53 -7.26 1.59
CA LEU A 146 3.50 -7.00 2.66
C LEU A 146 3.03 -7.51 4.04
N PHE A 147 1.73 -7.68 4.24
CA PHE A 147 1.17 -8.20 5.49
C PHE A 147 1.15 -9.72 5.57
N VAL A 148 1.33 -10.43 4.44
CA VAL A 148 1.25 -11.89 4.40
C VAL A 148 2.33 -12.53 5.30
N PRO A 149 3.62 -12.20 5.20
CA PRO A 149 4.64 -12.82 6.06
C PRO A 149 4.42 -12.62 7.57
N PRO A 150 4.17 -11.40 8.10
CA PRO A 150 4.01 -11.24 9.54
C PRO A 150 2.71 -11.89 10.07
N PHE A 151 1.64 -11.95 9.27
CA PHE A 151 0.43 -12.69 9.66
C PHE A 151 0.60 -14.21 9.57
N ALA A 152 1.30 -14.70 8.55
CA ALA A 152 1.70 -16.11 8.47
C ALA A 152 2.56 -16.50 9.68
N LEU A 153 3.47 -15.61 10.11
CA LEU A 153 4.27 -15.80 11.31
C LEU A 153 3.42 -15.80 12.59
N ALA A 154 2.47 -14.87 12.74
CA ALA A 154 1.53 -14.86 13.85
C ALA A 154 0.67 -16.14 13.92
N ALA A 155 0.19 -16.62 12.76
CA ALA A 155 -0.51 -17.90 12.64
C ALA A 155 0.39 -19.09 13.01
N ALA A 156 1.63 -19.12 12.55
CA ALA A 156 2.61 -20.13 12.91
C ALA A 156 2.93 -20.13 14.42
N CYS A 157 2.95 -18.96 15.07
CA CYS A 157 3.06 -18.87 16.52
C CYS A 157 1.86 -19.51 17.23
N LEU A 158 0.63 -19.29 16.74
CA LEU A 158 -0.57 -19.96 17.29
C LEU A 158 -0.53 -21.48 17.09
N VAL A 159 -0.02 -21.94 15.94
CA VAL A 159 0.24 -23.37 15.63
C VAL A 159 1.27 -23.94 16.61
N ASN A 160 2.39 -23.25 16.83
CA ASN A 160 3.44 -23.66 17.75
C ASN A 160 2.97 -23.73 19.20
N LEU A 161 2.11 -22.80 19.62
CA LEU A 161 1.49 -22.79 20.95
C LEU A 161 0.35 -23.82 21.10
N SER A 162 -0.10 -24.47 20.03
CA SER A 162 -1.14 -25.50 20.11
C SER A 162 -0.63 -26.82 20.70
N ARG A 163 -1.57 -27.67 21.14
CA ARG A 163 -1.28 -29.02 21.65
C ARG A 163 -1.10 -30.08 20.55
N ARG A 164 -1.15 -29.69 19.28
CA ARG A 164 -1.03 -30.59 18.11
C ARG A 164 0.37 -31.23 18.04
N PRO A 165 0.50 -32.40 17.37
CA PRO A 165 1.80 -33.07 17.22
C PRO A 165 2.76 -32.29 16.32
N THR A 166 4.08 -32.50 16.50
CA THR A 166 5.14 -31.76 15.79
C THR A 166 5.06 -31.89 14.27
N TRP A 167 4.66 -33.05 13.73
CA TRP A 167 4.53 -33.24 12.28
C TRP A 167 3.46 -32.33 11.65
N TRP A 168 2.34 -32.16 12.34
CA TRP A 168 1.28 -31.26 11.90
C TRP A 168 1.75 -29.81 11.94
N LYS A 169 2.46 -29.43 13.02
CA LYS A 169 3.06 -28.09 13.13
C LYS A 169 4.06 -27.83 12.00
N ALA A 170 4.93 -28.80 11.72
CA ALA A 170 5.91 -28.72 10.64
C ALA A 170 5.23 -28.53 9.28
N GLY A 171 4.21 -29.33 8.96
CA GLY A 171 3.47 -29.21 7.70
C GLY A 171 2.81 -27.84 7.56
N VAL A 172 2.02 -27.41 8.56
CA VAL A 172 1.32 -26.12 8.50
C VAL A 172 2.29 -24.93 8.45
N ASN A 173 3.35 -24.93 9.28
CA ASN A 173 4.33 -23.85 9.27
C ASN A 173 5.12 -23.82 7.96
N ALA A 174 5.41 -24.98 7.35
CA ALA A 174 6.08 -25.04 6.05
C ALA A 174 5.19 -24.44 4.94
N THR A 175 3.89 -24.75 4.93
CA THR A 175 2.93 -24.13 4.01
C THR A 175 2.87 -22.61 4.20
N LEU A 176 2.74 -22.14 5.45
CA LEU A 176 2.69 -20.71 5.76
C LEU A 176 3.97 -19.97 5.32
N ALA A 177 5.14 -20.56 5.56
CA ALA A 177 6.43 -20.02 5.16
C ALA A 177 6.62 -20.03 3.64
N HIS A 178 6.20 -21.09 2.96
CA HIS A 178 6.25 -21.20 1.50
C HIS A 178 5.34 -20.16 0.83
N VAL A 179 4.09 -20.02 1.29
CA VAL A 179 3.16 -19.00 0.80
C VAL A 179 3.73 -17.60 0.96
N SER A 180 4.33 -17.34 2.13
CA SER A 180 4.97 -16.05 2.41
C SER A 180 6.16 -15.79 1.49
N THR A 181 7.02 -16.79 1.28
CA THR A 181 8.22 -16.71 0.43
C THR A 181 7.86 -16.34 -1.02
N TYR A 182 6.79 -16.93 -1.56
CA TYR A 182 6.31 -16.68 -2.93
C TYR A 182 5.20 -15.62 -3.00
N THR A 183 5.14 -14.77 -1.97
CA THR A 183 4.34 -13.54 -1.94
C THR A 183 5.26 -12.33 -1.98
N VAL A 184 6.23 -12.26 -1.07
CA VAL A 184 7.25 -11.19 -1.01
C VAL A 184 8.54 -11.75 -0.41
N ALA A 185 9.70 -11.23 -0.84
CA ALA A 185 11.02 -11.73 -0.45
C ALA A 185 11.21 -11.89 1.08
N ASN A 186 10.71 -10.94 1.87
CA ASN A 186 10.78 -10.98 3.34
C ASN A 186 10.09 -12.21 3.95
N GLY A 187 9.21 -12.87 3.19
CA GLY A 187 8.57 -14.13 3.56
C GLY A 187 9.53 -15.26 3.87
N MET A 188 10.76 -15.22 3.35
CA MET A 188 11.79 -16.21 3.68
C MET A 188 12.14 -16.23 5.17
N LEU A 189 12.02 -15.10 5.86
CA LEU A 189 12.28 -15.00 7.30
C LEU A 189 11.31 -15.83 8.13
N VAL A 190 10.14 -16.18 7.57
CA VAL A 190 9.18 -17.05 8.27
C VAL A 190 9.76 -18.44 8.47
N TRP A 191 10.61 -18.97 7.57
CA TRP A 191 11.21 -20.30 7.71
C TRP A 191 11.97 -20.50 9.04
N PRO A 192 13.00 -19.70 9.37
CA PRO A 192 13.71 -19.85 10.64
C PRO A 192 12.86 -19.46 11.85
N LEU A 193 11.97 -18.46 11.72
CA LEU A 193 11.21 -17.91 12.85
C LEU A 193 9.97 -18.75 13.23
N ALA A 194 9.37 -19.45 12.27
CA ALA A 194 8.25 -20.35 12.46
C ALA A 194 8.68 -21.79 12.77
N PHE A 195 9.95 -22.04 13.10
CA PHE A 195 10.47 -23.39 13.32
C PHE A 195 9.60 -24.19 14.32
N PRO A 196 9.20 -25.45 14.00
CA PRO A 196 8.21 -26.17 14.78
C PRO A 196 8.70 -26.55 16.19
N ILE A 197 7.96 -26.07 17.20
CA ILE A 197 8.26 -26.34 18.62
C ILE A 197 7.59 -27.63 19.09
N VAL A 198 8.36 -28.48 19.78
CA VAL A 198 7.89 -29.77 20.34
C VAL A 198 6.67 -29.57 21.24
N SER A 199 5.67 -30.45 21.10
CA SER A 199 4.48 -30.47 21.97
C SER A 199 4.83 -30.98 23.37
N ALA A 200 4.23 -30.39 24.41
CA ALA A 200 4.47 -30.77 25.81
C ALA A 200 4.16 -32.25 26.11
N LYS A 201 3.18 -32.87 25.41
CA LYS A 201 2.88 -34.31 25.53
C LYS A 201 4.07 -35.19 25.11
N ALA A 202 4.87 -34.75 24.16
CA ALA A 202 6.05 -35.45 23.68
C ALA A 202 7.32 -35.15 24.52
N GLN A 203 7.25 -34.15 25.42
CA GLN A 203 8.26 -33.88 26.44
C GLN A 203 8.00 -34.69 27.73
N ALA A 204 6.74 -35.03 28.04
CA ALA A 204 6.35 -35.77 29.23
C ALA A 204 6.33 -37.30 29.03
N GLY A 205 6.22 -37.79 27.79
CA GLY A 205 6.29 -39.22 27.47
C GLY A 205 7.72 -39.68 27.28
N ALA A 206 8.33 -40.20 28.34
CA ALA A 206 9.59 -40.95 28.29
C ALA A 206 9.37 -42.33 27.65
N GLU A 207 9.20 -42.38 26.33
CA GLU A 207 9.45 -43.60 25.57
C GLU A 207 10.90 -43.57 25.09
N THR A 208 11.58 -44.72 25.17
CA THR A 208 13.03 -44.95 25.05
C THR A 208 13.70 -44.54 23.74
N ASN A 209 12.98 -43.89 22.80
CA ASN A 209 13.57 -43.26 21.61
C ASN A 209 12.78 -42.00 21.13
N PRO A 210 12.71 -40.92 21.93
CA PRO A 210 11.93 -39.72 21.59
C PRO A 210 12.63 -38.85 20.53
N GLY A 211 13.95 -39.00 20.35
CA GLY A 211 14.77 -38.18 19.46
C GLY A 211 14.44 -38.39 17.98
N GLY A 212 14.36 -39.65 17.52
CA GLY A 212 14.14 -39.98 16.12
C GLY A 212 12.77 -39.54 15.59
N ARG A 213 11.69 -39.81 16.33
CA ARG A 213 10.31 -39.51 15.91
C ARG A 213 10.00 -38.01 15.82
N GLN A 214 10.72 -37.17 16.58
CA GLN A 214 10.54 -35.71 16.56
C GLN A 214 11.54 -34.99 15.63
N LEU A 215 12.65 -35.65 15.32
CA LEU A 215 13.67 -35.14 14.40
C LEU A 215 13.17 -35.17 12.95
N TRP A 216 12.51 -36.24 12.52
CA TRP A 216 12.05 -36.39 11.13
C TRP A 216 11.17 -35.23 10.62
N PRO A 217 10.12 -34.78 11.35
CA PRO A 217 9.35 -33.63 10.89
C PRO A 217 10.14 -32.33 10.79
N ARG A 218 11.16 -32.15 11.63
CA ARG A 218 12.03 -30.98 11.61
C ARG A 218 13.00 -31.03 10.45
N LEU A 219 13.56 -32.21 10.17
CA LEU A 219 14.38 -32.42 8.98
C LEU A 219 13.57 -32.23 7.70
N ALA A 220 12.34 -32.76 7.65
CA ALA A 220 11.42 -32.53 6.53
C ALA A 220 11.08 -31.03 6.37
N TYR A 221 10.87 -30.30 7.47
CA TYR A 221 10.68 -28.84 7.44
C TYR A 221 11.91 -28.12 6.88
N LEU A 222 13.12 -28.49 7.30
CA LEU A 222 14.37 -27.90 6.80
C LEU A 222 14.59 -28.24 5.32
N ALA A 223 14.33 -29.48 4.91
CA ALA A 223 14.42 -29.88 3.51
C ALA A 223 13.42 -29.10 2.64
N ALA A 224 12.18 -28.90 3.12
CA ALA A 224 11.20 -28.06 2.44
C ALA A 224 11.64 -26.60 2.38
N ALA A 225 12.27 -26.06 3.44
CA ALA A 225 12.84 -24.72 3.45
C ALA A 225 13.92 -24.57 2.38
N THR A 226 14.89 -25.49 2.36
CA THR A 226 15.99 -25.50 1.40
C THR A 226 15.48 -25.64 -0.04
N ALA A 227 14.53 -26.55 -0.30
CA ALA A 227 13.94 -26.69 -1.62
C ALA A 227 13.18 -25.42 -2.05
N SER A 228 12.33 -24.88 -1.18
CA SER A 228 11.54 -23.67 -1.46
C SER A 228 12.42 -22.45 -1.76
N ILE A 229 13.43 -22.20 -0.93
CA ILE A 229 14.37 -21.08 -1.09
C ILE A 229 15.32 -21.33 -2.27
N GLY A 230 15.78 -22.57 -2.47
CA GLY A 230 16.61 -22.95 -3.61
C GLY A 230 15.90 -22.70 -4.95
N CYS A 231 14.65 -23.15 -5.07
CA CYS A 231 13.81 -22.86 -6.24
C CYS A 231 13.56 -21.37 -6.42
N TYR A 232 13.44 -20.60 -5.34
CA TYR A 232 13.27 -19.15 -5.43
C TYR A 232 14.47 -18.47 -6.09
N PHE A 233 15.69 -18.90 -5.78
CA PHE A 233 16.89 -18.28 -6.36
C PHE A 233 17.29 -18.87 -7.73
N TYR A 234 16.57 -19.88 -8.23
CA TYR A 234 16.82 -20.43 -9.56
C TYR A 234 16.57 -19.39 -10.66
N GLY A 235 17.63 -18.94 -11.34
CA GLY A 235 17.53 -17.89 -12.36
C GLY A 235 17.20 -16.50 -11.80
N TYR A 236 17.41 -16.26 -10.50
CA TYR A 236 17.24 -14.93 -9.91
C TYR A 236 18.31 -13.97 -10.43
N GLN A 237 17.90 -12.77 -10.82
CA GLN A 237 18.78 -11.73 -11.32
C GLN A 237 18.69 -10.49 -10.41
N HIS A 238 19.74 -9.68 -10.38
CA HIS A 238 19.66 -8.41 -9.66
C HIS A 238 18.63 -7.50 -10.37
N PRO A 239 17.65 -6.90 -9.66
CA PRO A 239 16.59 -6.15 -10.32
C PRO A 239 17.15 -4.89 -11.02
N PRO A 240 16.76 -4.60 -12.28
CA PRO A 240 17.29 -3.47 -13.04
C PRO A 240 17.09 -2.09 -12.38
N LEU A 241 15.98 -1.92 -11.65
CA LEU A 241 15.62 -0.68 -10.96
C LEU A 241 16.17 -0.62 -9.53
N ALA A 242 16.75 -1.72 -9.01
CA ALA A 242 17.32 -1.75 -7.67
C ALA A 242 18.77 -1.23 -7.72
N PRO A 243 19.26 -0.58 -6.64
CA PRO A 243 20.63 -0.16 -6.57
C PRO A 243 21.50 -1.36 -6.15
N PRO A 244 22.84 -1.24 -6.29
CA PRO A 244 23.75 -2.22 -5.72
C PRO A 244 23.55 -2.37 -4.20
N MET A 245 23.67 -3.61 -3.71
CA MET A 245 23.59 -3.90 -2.28
C MET A 245 24.79 -3.30 -1.53
N VAL A 246 24.53 -2.74 -0.34
CA VAL A 246 25.56 -2.16 0.52
C VAL A 246 25.87 -3.10 1.69
N LEU A 247 27.03 -3.76 1.64
CA LEU A 247 27.50 -4.68 2.68
C LEU A 247 28.86 -4.30 3.28
N SER A 248 29.40 -3.12 2.96
CA SER A 248 30.70 -2.68 3.49
C SER A 248 30.62 -2.39 5.00
N VAL A 249 31.61 -2.90 5.74
CA VAL A 249 31.76 -2.67 7.20
C VAL A 249 31.93 -1.19 7.52
N GLU A 250 32.59 -0.45 6.63
CA GLU A 250 32.82 1.00 6.79
C GLU A 250 31.50 1.79 6.81
N ARG A 251 30.43 1.25 6.22
CA ARG A 251 29.11 1.90 6.13
C ARG A 251 28.13 1.44 7.22
N TRP A 252 28.59 0.70 8.23
CA TRP A 252 27.74 0.27 9.36
C TRP A 252 27.04 1.41 10.11
N PRO A 253 27.66 2.58 10.35
CA PRO A 253 26.95 3.71 10.95
C PRO A 253 25.78 4.20 10.10
N GLU A 254 25.94 4.22 8.77
CA GLU A 254 24.87 4.61 7.84
C GLU A 254 23.75 3.56 7.80
N LEU A 255 24.09 2.27 7.79
CA LEU A 255 23.13 1.18 7.87
C LEU A 255 22.34 1.23 9.18
N ALA A 256 23.01 1.44 10.31
CA ALA A 256 22.36 1.58 11.61
C ALA A 256 21.44 2.81 11.65
N ALA A 257 21.89 3.94 11.11
CA ALA A 257 21.07 5.14 11.00
C ALA A 257 19.89 4.95 10.05
N PHE A 258 20.05 4.18 8.96
CA PHE A 258 18.95 3.81 8.06
C PHE A 258 17.92 2.97 8.79
N VAL A 259 18.33 1.91 9.49
CA VAL A 259 17.42 1.07 10.30
C VAL A 259 16.71 1.91 11.36
N GLY A 260 17.43 2.80 12.03
CA GLY A 260 16.83 3.73 13.00
C GLY A 260 15.76 4.63 12.37
N ARG A 261 16.04 5.28 11.23
CA ARG A 261 15.04 6.08 10.52
C ARG A 261 13.85 5.23 10.07
N TRP A 262 14.13 4.06 9.50
CA TRP A 262 13.14 3.11 9.01
C TRP A 262 12.16 2.70 10.13
N LEU A 263 12.69 2.33 11.31
CA LEU A 263 11.87 1.96 12.46
C LEU A 263 11.02 3.13 12.98
N GLY A 264 11.56 4.36 13.00
CA GLY A 264 10.89 5.51 13.62
C GLY A 264 9.95 6.31 12.72
N ASP A 265 10.03 6.14 11.39
CA ASP A 265 9.19 6.87 10.42
C ASP A 265 7.70 6.68 10.66
N LEU A 266 7.31 5.54 11.26
CA LEU A 266 5.91 5.28 11.63
C LEU A 266 5.35 6.37 12.55
N THR A 267 6.16 6.91 13.46
CA THR A 267 5.69 7.81 14.54
C THR A 267 6.11 9.26 14.40
N LEU A 268 7.37 9.55 14.07
CA LEU A 268 7.92 10.90 14.16
C LEU A 268 8.74 11.24 12.91
N VAL A 269 8.06 11.72 11.87
CA VAL A 269 8.67 12.04 10.57
C VAL A 269 9.75 13.13 10.67
N GLY A 270 9.65 14.05 11.64
CA GLY A 270 10.63 15.12 11.83
C GLY A 270 11.94 14.68 12.51
N ALA A 271 11.92 13.56 13.25
CA ALA A 271 13.11 13.00 13.91
C ALA A 271 13.03 11.47 13.96
N PRO A 272 12.96 10.79 12.80
CA PRO A 272 12.66 9.38 12.72
C PRO A 272 13.78 8.54 13.34
N LEU A 273 15.03 8.98 13.25
CA LEU A 273 16.15 8.30 13.91
C LEU A 273 15.98 8.25 15.43
N VAL A 274 15.50 9.32 16.06
CA VAL A 274 15.28 9.39 17.51
C VAL A 274 14.15 8.43 17.89
N ALA A 275 13.02 8.51 17.20
CA ALA A 275 11.88 7.64 17.46
C ALA A 275 12.23 6.15 17.28
N GLY A 276 12.96 5.82 16.21
CA GLY A 276 13.43 4.46 15.94
C GLY A 276 14.39 3.94 16.99
N THR A 277 15.31 4.79 17.46
CA THR A 277 16.21 4.45 18.56
C THR A 277 15.42 4.17 19.84
N LEU A 278 14.43 5.01 20.18
CA LEU A 278 13.60 4.83 21.37
C LEU A 278 12.78 3.54 21.33
N ILE A 279 12.13 3.23 20.19
CA ILE A 279 11.35 1.97 20.08
C ILE A 279 12.26 0.74 20.07
N ALA A 280 13.45 0.81 19.45
CA ALA A 280 14.42 -0.28 19.47
C ALA A 280 14.95 -0.52 20.90
N LEU A 281 15.27 0.53 21.66
CA LEU A 281 15.68 0.43 23.06
C LEU A 281 14.55 -0.13 23.94
N LEU A 282 13.32 0.36 23.78
CA LEU A 282 12.15 -0.15 24.49
C LEU A 282 11.94 -1.65 24.21
N PHE A 283 11.94 -2.05 22.93
CA PHE A 283 11.78 -3.44 22.56
C PHE A 283 12.91 -4.31 23.14
N THR A 284 14.17 -3.85 23.07
CA THR A 284 15.33 -4.56 23.63
C THR A 284 15.19 -4.76 25.13
N LEU A 285 14.78 -3.72 25.88
CA LEU A 285 14.56 -3.82 27.32
C LEU A 285 13.43 -4.81 27.66
N LEU A 286 12.31 -4.76 26.92
CA LEU A 286 11.19 -5.68 27.11
C LEU A 286 11.57 -7.11 26.74
N ALA A 287 12.32 -7.30 25.67
CA ALA A 287 12.82 -8.60 25.23
C ALA A 287 13.81 -9.18 26.25
N ALA A 288 14.75 -8.39 26.76
CA ALA A 288 15.67 -8.80 27.82
C ALA A 288 14.91 -9.21 29.10
N THR A 289 13.90 -8.43 29.49
CA THR A 289 13.04 -8.73 30.64
C THR A 289 12.28 -10.04 30.43
N ALA A 290 11.70 -10.23 29.24
CA ALA A 290 11.00 -11.46 28.88
C ALA A 290 11.95 -12.67 28.90
N ILE A 291 13.13 -12.58 28.29
CA ILE A 291 14.13 -13.66 28.26
C ILE A 291 14.61 -13.99 29.67
N TRP A 292 14.90 -12.98 30.50
CA TRP A 292 15.28 -13.19 31.89
C TRP A 292 14.19 -13.94 32.65
N ARG A 293 12.92 -13.55 32.50
CA ARG A 293 11.79 -14.27 33.12
C ARG A 293 11.59 -15.67 32.56
N CYS A 294 11.82 -15.90 31.27
CA CYS A 294 11.81 -17.24 30.69
C CYS A 294 12.85 -18.13 31.39
N ARG A 295 14.05 -17.60 31.68
CA ARG A 295 15.11 -18.35 32.36
C ARG A 295 14.80 -18.62 33.83
N VAL A 296 14.18 -17.66 34.53
CA VAL A 296 13.88 -17.79 35.97
C VAL A 296 12.62 -18.63 36.23
N ASN A 297 11.55 -18.39 35.47
CA ASN A 297 10.23 -18.98 35.73
C ASN A 297 9.83 -20.11 34.75
N GLY A 298 10.57 -20.30 33.65
CA GLY A 298 10.24 -21.28 32.61
C GLY A 298 9.04 -20.90 31.71
N GLU A 299 8.43 -19.72 31.90
CA GLU A 299 7.18 -19.30 31.23
C GLU A 299 7.39 -18.68 29.83
N TRP A 300 8.12 -19.35 28.94
CA TRP A 300 8.46 -18.80 27.62
C TRP A 300 7.27 -18.59 26.67
N ARG A 301 6.20 -19.37 26.85
CA ARG A 301 5.04 -19.42 25.93
C ARG A 301 4.32 -18.07 25.78
N GLN A 302 4.28 -17.28 26.85
CA GLN A 302 3.58 -15.98 26.86
C GLN A 302 4.35 -14.89 26.12
N HIS A 303 5.68 -15.02 26.00
CA HIS A 303 6.55 -14.01 25.42
C HIS A 303 6.97 -14.33 23.98
N TYR A 304 7.07 -15.62 23.65
CA TYR A 304 7.58 -16.13 22.37
C TYR A 304 6.99 -15.46 21.12
N PRO A 305 5.66 -15.32 20.95
CA PRO A 305 5.11 -14.76 19.71
C PRO A 305 5.60 -13.34 19.44
N PHE A 306 5.66 -12.52 20.48
CA PHE A 306 6.03 -11.11 20.35
C PHE A 306 7.54 -10.91 20.21
N LEU A 307 8.36 -11.78 20.82
CA LEU A 307 9.81 -11.81 20.56
C LEU A 307 10.10 -12.10 19.09
N VAL A 308 9.39 -13.09 18.52
CA VAL A 308 9.57 -13.52 17.14
C VAL A 308 9.09 -12.47 16.14
N LEU A 309 7.94 -11.83 16.38
CA LEU A 309 7.44 -10.73 15.53
C LEU A 309 8.38 -9.51 15.56
N GLY A 310 8.93 -9.17 16.72
CA GLY A 310 9.92 -8.09 16.81
C GLY A 310 11.23 -8.43 16.09
N LEU A 311 11.72 -9.67 16.23
CA LEU A 311 12.90 -10.14 15.51
C LEU A 311 12.70 -10.14 13.99
N TYR A 312 11.53 -10.58 13.51
CA TYR A 312 11.16 -10.48 12.09
C TYR A 312 11.29 -9.05 11.57
N THR A 313 10.81 -8.07 12.35
CA THR A 313 10.82 -6.66 11.96
C THR A 313 12.24 -6.10 11.90
N ILE A 314 13.07 -6.39 12.92
CA ILE A 314 14.46 -5.93 12.96
C ILE A 314 15.27 -6.51 11.79
N VAL A 315 15.15 -7.82 11.53
CA VAL A 315 15.86 -8.47 10.42
C VAL A 315 15.36 -7.92 9.08
N SER A 316 14.05 -7.70 8.92
CA SER A 316 13.49 -7.05 7.73
C SER A 316 14.06 -5.66 7.50
N GLY A 317 14.20 -4.85 8.57
CA GLY A 317 14.80 -3.52 8.50
C GLY A 317 16.27 -3.56 8.10
N CYS A 318 17.05 -4.50 8.62
CA CYS A 318 18.44 -4.70 8.23
C CYS A 318 18.57 -5.10 6.74
N VAL A 319 17.73 -6.03 6.27
CA VAL A 319 17.70 -6.44 4.85
C VAL A 319 17.31 -5.25 3.96
N ALA A 320 16.31 -4.46 4.37
CA ALA A 320 15.93 -3.25 3.65
C ALA A 320 17.07 -2.22 3.59
N ALA A 321 17.80 -2.01 4.69
CA ALA A 321 18.95 -1.12 4.73
C ALA A 321 20.04 -1.56 3.73
N VAL A 322 20.37 -2.85 3.70
CA VAL A 322 21.35 -3.40 2.75
C VAL A 322 20.91 -3.18 1.29
N GLY A 323 19.63 -3.41 0.99
CA GLY A 323 19.12 -3.32 -0.38
C GLY A 323 18.75 -1.91 -0.86
N ARG A 324 18.61 -0.94 0.06
CA ARG A 324 18.03 0.39 -0.26
C ARG A 324 18.90 1.57 0.17
N LEU A 325 19.93 1.39 1.00
CA LEU A 325 20.78 2.51 1.44
C LEU A 325 21.40 3.28 0.28
N ALA A 326 21.70 2.62 -0.84
CA ALA A 326 22.26 3.26 -2.02
C ALA A 326 21.29 4.23 -2.74
N PHE A 327 19.97 4.18 -2.46
CA PHE A 327 19.04 5.23 -2.88
C PHE A 327 19.17 6.51 -2.05
N GLY A 328 19.87 6.46 -0.93
CA GLY A 328 19.96 7.55 0.04
C GLY A 328 19.12 7.31 1.31
N PRO A 329 19.35 8.10 2.36
CA PRO A 329 18.72 7.92 3.66
C PRO A 329 17.21 8.20 3.65
N GLU A 330 16.72 9.00 2.70
CA GLU A 330 15.29 9.32 2.54
C GLU A 330 14.47 8.08 2.15
N ALA A 331 15.09 7.11 1.48
CA ALA A 331 14.43 5.86 1.11
C ALA A 331 13.92 5.10 2.34
N ALA A 332 14.51 5.29 3.53
CA ALA A 332 14.02 4.69 4.77
C ALA A 332 12.64 5.19 5.20
N MET A 333 12.21 6.36 4.69
CA MET A 333 11.04 7.10 5.15
C MET A 333 9.83 6.99 4.20
N HIS A 334 9.86 6.07 3.23
CA HIS A 334 8.69 5.84 2.38
C HIS A 334 7.58 5.11 3.16
N SER A 335 6.33 5.59 2.99
CA SER A 335 5.12 5.05 3.63
C SER A 335 4.90 3.56 3.38
N ARG A 336 5.33 3.03 2.22
CA ARG A 336 5.33 1.58 1.91
C ARG A 336 6.07 0.68 2.91
N TYR A 337 6.93 1.22 3.76
CA TYR A 337 7.60 0.44 4.80
C TYR A 337 6.82 0.36 6.12
N ALA A 338 5.80 1.20 6.30
CA ALA A 338 4.98 1.23 7.51
C ALA A 338 4.33 -0.12 7.87
N PRO A 339 3.92 -1.00 6.93
CA PRO A 339 3.44 -2.35 7.25
C PRO A 339 4.46 -3.20 8.00
N TYR A 340 5.75 -3.08 7.67
CA TYR A 340 6.80 -3.82 8.35
C TYR A 340 7.10 -3.23 9.73
N THR A 341 7.30 -1.92 9.80
CA THR A 341 7.77 -1.24 11.02
C THR A 341 6.73 -1.31 12.13
N ALA A 342 5.43 -1.28 11.79
CA ALA A 342 4.33 -1.46 12.73
C ALA A 342 4.45 -2.74 13.58
N PHE A 343 5.03 -3.82 13.05
CA PHE A 343 5.17 -5.07 13.82
C PHE A 343 6.15 -4.98 14.98
N LEU A 344 7.12 -4.05 14.98
CA LEU A 344 7.95 -3.81 16.16
C LEU A 344 7.14 -3.17 17.29
N TYR A 345 6.26 -2.23 16.96
CA TYR A 345 5.37 -1.58 17.92
C TYR A 345 4.31 -2.56 18.45
N ILE A 346 3.73 -3.39 17.57
CA ILE A 346 2.82 -4.49 17.93
C ILE A 346 3.53 -5.49 18.85
N ALA A 347 4.77 -5.87 18.54
CA ALA A 347 5.58 -6.74 19.37
C ALA A 347 5.86 -6.14 20.75
N ALA A 348 6.25 -4.85 20.82
CA ALA A 348 6.45 -4.15 22.08
C ALA A 348 5.16 -4.11 22.92
N ALA A 349 4.01 -3.78 22.31
CA ALA A 349 2.71 -3.79 22.98
C ALA A 349 2.33 -5.18 23.52
N GLY A 350 2.64 -6.24 22.75
CA GLY A 350 2.43 -7.62 23.17
C GLY A 350 3.32 -8.04 24.34
N LEU A 351 4.62 -7.68 24.29
CA LEU A 351 5.55 -7.93 25.37
C LEU A 351 5.12 -7.20 26.65
N LEU A 352 4.74 -5.92 26.56
CA LEU A 352 4.19 -5.15 27.69
C LEU A 352 2.98 -5.88 28.32
N GLY A 353 2.02 -6.32 27.50
CA GLY A 353 0.84 -7.05 27.96
C GLY A 353 1.17 -8.39 28.63
N SER A 354 2.11 -9.14 28.07
CA SER A 354 2.56 -10.44 28.62
C SER A 354 3.31 -10.27 29.94
N ILE A 355 4.17 -9.24 30.07
CA ILE A 355 4.96 -8.96 31.27
C ILE A 355 4.06 -8.45 32.41
N HIS A 356 3.06 -7.61 32.09
CA HIS A 356 2.12 -7.05 33.06
C HIS A 356 1.35 -8.13 33.82
N GLY A 357 0.93 -9.20 33.14
CA GLY A 357 0.16 -10.31 33.74
C GLY A 357 0.87 -11.02 34.89
N GLN A 358 2.18 -10.83 35.02
CA GLN A 358 3.02 -11.49 36.02
C GLN A 358 3.52 -10.52 37.12
N ILE A 359 3.17 -9.23 37.07
CA ILE A 359 3.58 -8.26 38.11
C ILE A 359 2.81 -8.52 39.41
N ARG A 360 3.50 -8.98 40.45
CA ARG A 360 2.90 -9.28 41.77
C ARG A 360 2.83 -8.07 42.72
N SER A 361 3.76 -7.12 42.60
CA SER A 361 3.82 -5.95 43.48
C SER A 361 2.77 -4.91 43.10
N ARG A 362 1.90 -4.53 44.05
CA ARG A 362 0.87 -3.50 43.84
C ARG A 362 1.46 -2.13 43.49
N LYS A 363 2.56 -1.73 44.14
CA LYS A 363 3.23 -0.45 43.85
C LYS A 363 3.75 -0.41 42.41
N VAL A 364 4.46 -1.47 41.99
CA VAL A 364 4.99 -1.60 40.63
C VAL A 364 3.86 -1.65 39.61
N ALA A 365 2.77 -2.38 39.89
CA ALA A 365 1.60 -2.43 39.01
C ALA A 365 0.90 -1.07 38.85
N THR A 366 0.89 -0.22 39.87
CA THR A 366 0.33 1.15 39.76
C THR A 366 1.23 2.06 38.93
N LEU A 367 2.55 2.05 39.17
CA LEU A 367 3.50 2.80 38.34
C LEU A 367 3.46 2.35 36.87
N TRP A 368 3.37 1.04 36.64
CA TRP A 368 3.22 0.47 35.30
C TRP A 368 1.96 0.95 34.59
N ARG A 369 0.81 0.93 35.28
CA ARG A 369 -0.45 1.44 34.72
C ARG A 369 -0.39 2.92 34.41
N ALA A 370 0.24 3.73 35.28
CA ALA A 370 0.46 5.15 35.03
C ALA A 370 1.35 5.37 33.79
N ALA A 371 2.45 4.64 33.67
CA ALA A 371 3.34 4.71 32.51
C ALA A 371 2.62 4.32 31.21
N CYS A 372 1.82 3.23 31.23
CA CYS A 372 1.01 2.84 30.09
C CYS A 372 -0.07 3.88 29.73
N ALA A 373 -0.68 4.52 30.73
CA ALA A 373 -1.67 5.57 30.49
C ALA A 373 -1.04 6.81 29.86
N ILE A 374 0.12 7.24 30.36
CA ILE A 374 0.90 8.35 29.76
C ILE A 374 1.27 7.99 28.32
N ALA A 375 1.83 6.79 28.09
CA ALA A 375 2.18 6.33 26.75
C ALA A 375 0.97 6.29 25.80
N ALA A 376 -0.20 5.83 26.28
CA ALA A 376 -1.43 5.83 25.49
C ALA A 376 -1.88 7.25 25.12
N VAL A 377 -1.80 8.21 26.05
CA VAL A 377 -2.10 9.63 25.76
C VAL A 377 -1.09 10.20 24.76
N THR A 378 0.20 9.93 24.91
CA THR A 378 1.23 10.36 23.95
C THR A 378 0.96 9.79 22.56
N VAL A 379 0.65 8.49 22.45
CA VAL A 379 0.31 7.84 21.18
C VAL A 379 -0.94 8.44 20.57
N LEU A 380 -1.97 8.74 21.38
CA LEU A 380 -3.17 9.40 20.88
C LEU A 380 -2.87 10.80 20.33
N VAL A 381 -2.10 11.61 21.05
CA VAL A 381 -1.70 12.96 20.60
C VAL A 381 -0.87 12.88 19.31
N MET A 382 0.11 11.97 19.25
CA MET A 382 0.89 11.72 18.03
C MET A 382 -0.01 11.25 16.87
N GLY A 383 -0.98 10.38 17.17
CA GLY A 383 -1.91 9.84 16.19
C GLY A 383 -2.81 10.90 15.58
N VAL A 384 -3.35 11.82 16.38
CA VAL A 384 -4.17 12.95 15.89
C VAL A 384 -3.34 13.87 14.99
N SER A 385 -2.12 14.21 15.41
CA SER A 385 -1.22 15.05 14.60
C SER A 385 -0.82 14.37 13.29
N ALA A 386 -0.47 13.08 13.34
CA ALA A 386 -0.16 12.29 12.15
C ALA A 386 -1.38 12.20 11.22
N PHE A 387 -2.57 11.94 11.76
CA PHE A 387 -3.80 11.82 11.00
C PHE A 387 -4.12 13.07 10.17
N ALA A 388 -3.92 14.27 10.73
CA ALA A 388 -4.15 15.52 10.00
C ALA A 388 -3.23 15.65 8.77
N LYS A 389 -1.94 15.34 8.93
CA LYS A 389 -0.95 15.37 7.84
C LYS A 389 -1.24 14.30 6.79
N GLU A 390 -1.41 13.06 7.22
CA GLU A 390 -1.63 11.92 6.33
C GLU A 390 -2.96 12.03 5.58
N ARG A 391 -3.99 12.66 6.17
CA ARG A 391 -5.24 12.97 5.46
C ARG A 391 -5.01 13.92 4.28
N SER A 392 -4.11 14.90 4.41
CA SER A 392 -3.78 15.82 3.31
C SER A 392 -3.07 15.08 2.18
N LEU A 393 -2.07 14.26 2.52
CA LEU A 393 -1.32 13.45 1.54
C LEU A 393 -2.21 12.43 0.84
N LEU A 394 -3.13 11.80 1.59
CA LEU A 394 -4.13 10.90 1.02
C LEU A 394 -5.06 11.62 0.04
N ALA A 395 -5.49 12.85 0.36
CA ALA A 395 -6.33 13.65 -0.54
C ALA A 395 -5.61 14.03 -1.83
N GLU A 396 -4.33 14.42 -1.75
CA GLU A 396 -3.46 14.69 -2.90
C GLU A 396 -3.27 13.43 -3.76
N THR A 397 -2.87 12.32 -3.13
CA THR A 397 -2.74 11.02 -3.82
C THR A 397 -4.04 10.62 -4.52
N THR A 398 -5.19 10.85 -3.88
CA THR A 398 -6.50 10.55 -4.48
C THR A 398 -6.78 11.42 -5.70
N ALA A 399 -6.45 12.70 -5.65
CA ALA A 399 -6.60 13.61 -6.77
C ALA A 399 -5.71 13.17 -7.94
N ASP A 400 -4.44 12.86 -7.66
CA ASP A 400 -3.49 12.35 -8.66
C ASP A 400 -3.98 11.05 -9.30
N ARG A 401 -4.52 10.11 -8.52
CA ARG A 401 -5.04 8.85 -9.07
C ARG A 401 -6.32 9.04 -9.87
N ARG A 402 -7.20 9.97 -9.48
CA ARG A 402 -8.38 10.33 -10.29
C ARG A 402 -7.96 10.94 -11.62
N HIS A 403 -6.91 11.75 -11.60
CA HIS A 403 -6.35 12.32 -12.83
C HIS A 403 -5.76 11.24 -13.73
N LEU A 404 -4.89 10.39 -13.19
CA LEU A 404 -4.32 9.26 -13.93
C LEU A 404 -5.38 8.28 -14.44
N LEU A 405 -6.50 8.12 -13.74
CA LEU A 405 -7.64 7.36 -14.24
C LEU A 405 -8.21 7.98 -15.53
N GLN A 406 -8.39 9.30 -15.60
CA GLN A 406 -8.83 9.94 -16.84
C GLN A 406 -7.78 9.80 -17.93
N VAL A 407 -6.51 10.01 -17.62
CA VAL A 407 -5.40 9.82 -18.57
C VAL A 407 -5.43 8.40 -19.18
N VAL A 408 -5.65 7.36 -18.37
CA VAL A 408 -5.84 5.99 -18.85
C VAL A 408 -7.08 5.90 -19.73
N ARG A 409 -8.25 6.35 -19.25
CA ARG A 409 -9.51 6.23 -20.01
C ARG A 409 -9.44 6.90 -21.39
N TRP A 410 -8.73 8.01 -21.48
CA TRP A 410 -8.54 8.77 -22.71
C TRP A 410 -7.33 8.33 -23.54
N SER A 411 -6.54 7.33 -23.10
CA SER A 411 -5.29 6.94 -23.76
C SER A 411 -5.46 6.46 -25.20
N LYS A 412 -6.66 5.99 -25.57
CA LYS A 412 -6.99 5.64 -26.96
C LYS A 412 -7.15 6.87 -27.85
N ALA A 413 -7.78 7.93 -27.35
CA ALA A 413 -8.00 9.17 -28.08
C ALA A 413 -6.80 10.14 -27.99
N ILE A 414 -6.02 10.04 -26.91
CA ILE A 414 -4.88 10.90 -26.59
C ILE A 414 -3.66 10.02 -26.28
N PRO A 415 -3.15 9.24 -27.26
CA PRO A 415 -2.06 8.29 -27.03
C PRO A 415 -0.72 8.98 -26.69
N ALA A 416 -0.58 10.27 -27.01
CA ALA A 416 0.59 11.08 -26.73
C ALA A 416 0.44 11.94 -25.46
N ASN A 417 -0.55 11.66 -24.60
CA ASN A 417 -0.72 12.40 -23.35
C ASN A 417 0.56 12.29 -22.50
N PRO A 418 1.20 13.42 -22.12
CA PRO A 418 2.46 13.41 -21.39
C PRO A 418 2.36 12.73 -20.02
N ASP A 419 1.17 12.70 -19.42
CA ASP A 419 0.96 12.16 -18.08
C ASP A 419 0.85 10.63 -18.05
N LEU A 420 0.77 9.96 -19.21
CA LEU A 420 0.83 8.49 -19.30
C LEU A 420 2.11 7.92 -18.66
N ARG A 421 3.22 8.67 -18.72
CA ARG A 421 4.50 8.29 -18.10
C ARG A 421 4.47 8.23 -16.57
N HIS A 422 3.48 8.86 -15.94
CA HIS A 422 3.31 8.87 -14.49
C HIS A 422 2.53 7.66 -13.97
N LEU A 423 1.95 6.85 -14.86
CA LEU A 423 1.26 5.61 -14.48
C LEU A 423 2.21 4.57 -13.94
N SER A 424 3.38 4.42 -14.55
CA SER A 424 4.35 3.42 -14.18
C SER A 424 5.74 3.74 -14.76
N PRO A 425 6.81 3.17 -14.17
CA PRO A 425 8.17 3.30 -14.72
C PRO A 425 8.41 2.42 -15.96
N TYR A 426 7.45 1.61 -16.39
CA TYR A 426 7.62 0.62 -17.44
C TYR A 426 7.17 1.16 -18.81
N GLU A 427 8.06 1.14 -19.80
CA GLU A 427 7.82 1.66 -21.14
C GLU A 427 6.63 0.99 -21.87
N ASN A 428 6.35 -0.27 -21.57
CA ASN A 428 5.31 -1.04 -22.24
C ASN A 428 3.90 -0.85 -21.65
N THR A 429 3.72 0.02 -20.65
CA THR A 429 2.44 0.25 -19.97
C THR A 429 1.31 0.59 -20.95
N THR A 430 1.58 1.46 -21.92
CA THR A 430 0.58 1.84 -22.93
C THR A 430 0.20 0.68 -23.85
N ALA A 431 1.11 -0.27 -24.08
CA ALA A 431 0.81 -1.49 -24.83
C ALA A 431 -0.14 -2.39 -24.00
N VAL A 432 0.18 -2.60 -22.72
CA VAL A 432 -0.64 -3.38 -21.79
C VAL A 432 -2.06 -2.81 -21.66
N ILE A 433 -2.20 -1.49 -21.54
CA ILE A 433 -3.51 -0.82 -21.49
C ILE A 433 -4.35 -1.16 -22.72
N ARG A 434 -3.78 -1.04 -23.93
CA ARG A 434 -4.48 -1.33 -25.18
C ARG A 434 -4.88 -2.80 -25.29
N GLU A 435 -4.00 -3.71 -24.88
CA GLU A 435 -4.29 -5.14 -24.93
C GLU A 435 -5.39 -5.53 -23.96
N LEU A 436 -5.39 -4.98 -22.74
CA LEU A 436 -6.45 -5.24 -21.76
C LEU A 436 -7.80 -4.67 -22.18
N ASP A 437 -7.81 -3.50 -22.85
CA ASP A 437 -9.02 -2.92 -23.43
C ASP A 437 -9.58 -3.81 -24.55
N GLN A 438 -8.71 -4.26 -25.48
CA GLN A 438 -9.10 -5.19 -26.56
C GLN A 438 -9.67 -6.52 -26.05
N LEU A 439 -9.15 -7.00 -24.92
CA LEU A 439 -9.63 -8.22 -24.27
C LEU A 439 -10.91 -8.00 -23.43
N GLY A 440 -11.36 -6.76 -23.24
CA GLY A 440 -12.54 -6.43 -22.43
C GLY A 440 -12.34 -6.65 -20.92
N VAL A 441 -11.11 -6.56 -20.44
CA VAL A 441 -10.73 -6.86 -19.05
C VAL A 441 -10.30 -5.59 -18.29
N LEU A 442 -10.08 -4.47 -18.97
CA LEU A 442 -9.73 -3.23 -18.32
C LEU A 442 -10.95 -2.59 -17.64
N TYR A 443 -10.84 -2.32 -16.34
CA TYR A 443 -11.85 -1.55 -15.60
C TYR A 443 -11.25 -0.32 -14.91
N PRO A 444 -11.90 0.85 -15.05
CA PRO A 444 -12.97 1.17 -15.99
C PRO A 444 -12.52 1.04 -17.46
N PRO A 445 -13.46 0.82 -18.40
CA PRO A 445 -13.11 0.76 -19.82
C PRO A 445 -12.61 2.11 -20.32
N LEU A 446 -11.86 2.06 -21.43
CA LEU A 446 -11.49 3.27 -22.17
C LEU A 446 -12.74 4.01 -22.68
N VAL A 447 -12.58 5.29 -23.02
CA VAL A 447 -13.66 6.04 -23.66
C VAL A 447 -14.10 5.35 -24.95
N ASP A 448 -15.41 5.38 -25.22
CA ASP A 448 -15.94 4.75 -26.42
C ASP A 448 -15.48 5.43 -27.70
N GLU A 449 -15.65 4.73 -28.83
CA GLU A 449 -15.18 5.19 -30.13
C GLU A 449 -15.93 6.44 -30.61
N GLN A 450 -17.18 6.63 -30.21
CA GLN A 450 -17.96 7.81 -30.57
C GLN A 450 -17.36 9.06 -29.94
N LEU A 451 -17.07 9.01 -28.64
CA LEU A 451 -16.49 10.11 -27.89
C LEU A 451 -15.03 10.36 -28.29
N ALA A 452 -14.23 9.30 -28.46
CA ALA A 452 -12.87 9.38 -28.97
C ALA A 452 -12.84 10.07 -30.34
N SER A 453 -13.70 9.64 -31.27
CA SER A 453 -13.79 10.23 -32.61
C SER A 453 -14.29 11.68 -32.60
N ALA A 454 -15.16 12.04 -31.66
CA ALA A 454 -15.64 13.41 -31.52
C ALA A 454 -14.52 14.37 -31.14
N VAL A 455 -13.73 14.03 -30.11
CA VAL A 455 -12.64 14.90 -29.63
C VAL A 455 -11.41 14.93 -30.55
N SER A 456 -11.25 13.91 -31.41
CA SER A 456 -10.21 13.90 -32.44
C SER A 456 -10.49 14.84 -33.62
N ARG A 457 -11.67 15.46 -33.68
CA ARG A 457 -11.99 16.51 -34.66
C ARG A 457 -11.76 17.90 -34.05
N PRO A 458 -11.35 18.89 -34.85
CA PRO A 458 -11.17 20.25 -34.35
C PRO A 458 -12.50 20.78 -33.78
N PRO A 459 -12.51 21.35 -32.56
CA PRO A 459 -13.69 22.00 -32.01
C PRO A 459 -13.99 23.27 -32.83
N VAL A 460 -15.08 23.22 -33.60
CA VAL A 460 -15.56 24.37 -34.37
C VAL A 460 -16.19 25.37 -33.40
N ASP A 461 -15.80 26.64 -33.49
CA ASP A 461 -16.40 27.74 -32.73
C ASP A 461 -17.88 27.91 -33.11
N ALA A 462 -18.74 27.13 -32.46
CA ALA A 462 -20.18 27.36 -32.43
C ALA A 462 -20.50 28.25 -31.23
N ALA A 463 -21.59 29.03 -31.29
CA ALA A 463 -22.14 29.72 -30.13
C ALA A 463 -22.65 28.67 -29.12
N THR A 464 -21.75 28.10 -28.33
CA THR A 464 -22.08 27.05 -27.35
C THR A 464 -22.15 27.66 -25.96
N THR A 465 -23.12 27.23 -25.18
CA THR A 465 -23.13 27.52 -23.75
C THR A 465 -22.24 26.54 -22.97
N ALA A 466 -21.53 25.62 -23.64
CA ALA A 466 -20.85 24.49 -23.01
C ALA A 466 -19.67 24.90 -22.11
N GLY A 467 -19.09 26.09 -22.33
CA GLY A 467 -18.06 26.63 -21.46
C GLY A 467 -17.02 27.46 -22.22
N ALA A 468 -15.91 27.75 -21.55
CA ALA A 468 -14.78 28.47 -22.15
C ALA A 468 -13.43 27.97 -21.64
N LEU A 469 -12.48 27.86 -22.58
CA LEU A 469 -11.04 27.82 -22.33
C LEU A 469 -10.55 29.27 -22.21
N GLU A 470 -10.22 29.68 -20.99
CA GLU A 470 -9.96 31.10 -20.68
C GLU A 470 -8.48 31.43 -20.69
N ARG A 471 -7.62 30.49 -20.26
CA ARG A 471 -6.20 30.74 -20.12
C ARG A 471 -5.38 29.49 -20.43
N VAL A 472 -4.36 29.68 -21.26
CA VAL A 472 -3.23 28.77 -21.42
C VAL A 472 -1.97 29.61 -21.30
N ALA A 473 -1.10 29.28 -20.34
CA ALA A 473 0.12 30.03 -20.09
C ALA A 473 1.25 29.12 -19.64
N LEU A 474 2.50 29.46 -19.98
CA LEU A 474 3.67 28.79 -19.39
C LEU A 474 3.73 29.07 -17.89
N ALA A 475 3.96 28.02 -17.10
CA ALA A 475 4.34 28.14 -15.70
C ALA A 475 5.76 28.72 -15.59
N SER A 476 6.15 29.12 -14.38
CA SER A 476 7.43 29.78 -14.10
C SER A 476 8.68 29.01 -14.58
N SER A 477 8.58 27.69 -14.76
CA SER A 477 9.68 26.83 -15.20
C SER A 477 9.70 26.54 -16.70
N ALA A 478 8.77 27.08 -17.52
CA ALA A 478 8.54 26.76 -18.94
C ALA A 478 8.34 25.26 -19.29
N ALA A 479 8.49 24.36 -18.32
CA ALA A 479 8.30 22.92 -18.44
C ALA A 479 6.84 22.49 -18.30
N GLU A 480 5.96 23.39 -17.85
CA GLU A 480 4.55 23.13 -17.59
C GLU A 480 3.67 24.24 -18.18
N LEU A 481 2.49 23.85 -18.67
CA LEU A 481 1.38 24.73 -19.02
C LEU A 481 0.38 24.78 -17.87
N LEU A 482 0.02 26.00 -17.49
CA LEU A 482 -1.16 26.27 -16.70
C LEU A 482 -2.36 26.46 -17.64
N ILE A 483 -3.35 25.59 -17.49
CA ILE A 483 -4.58 25.62 -18.28
C ILE A 483 -5.77 25.85 -17.35
N GLU A 484 -6.59 26.86 -17.63
CA GLU A 484 -7.74 27.25 -16.82
C GLU A 484 -8.97 27.54 -17.70
N GLY A 485 -10.14 27.18 -17.18
CA GLY A 485 -11.42 27.49 -17.80
C GLY A 485 -12.59 26.93 -16.99
N TRP A 486 -13.74 26.80 -17.66
CA TRP A 486 -14.91 26.14 -17.08
C TRP A 486 -15.69 25.41 -18.17
N ALA A 487 -16.36 24.33 -17.77
CA ALA A 487 -17.13 23.47 -18.65
C ALA A 487 -18.40 22.96 -17.93
N GLN A 488 -19.52 23.02 -18.65
CA GLN A 488 -20.78 22.36 -18.29
C GLN A 488 -21.14 21.33 -19.35
N THR A 489 -22.01 20.39 -19.02
CA THR A 489 -22.45 19.37 -19.97
C THR A 489 -23.06 20.00 -21.23
N PRO A 490 -23.04 19.29 -22.37
CA PRO A 490 -23.68 19.77 -23.61
C PRO A 490 -25.16 20.14 -23.45
N GLU A 491 -25.87 19.47 -22.55
CA GLU A 491 -27.27 19.75 -22.18
C GLU A 491 -27.42 21.00 -21.28
N GLY A 492 -26.32 21.43 -20.65
CA GLY A 492 -26.27 22.55 -19.72
C GLY A 492 -26.76 22.23 -18.31
N GLY A 493 -26.50 23.15 -17.39
CA GLY A 493 -27.07 23.14 -16.03
C GLY A 493 -26.26 22.39 -14.98
N VAL A 494 -25.34 21.51 -15.39
CA VAL A 494 -24.42 20.78 -14.49
C VAL A 494 -22.98 20.81 -15.01
N PRO A 495 -21.97 20.75 -14.12
CA PRO A 495 -20.56 20.65 -14.53
C PRO A 495 -20.33 19.46 -15.48
N ALA A 496 -19.48 19.67 -16.48
CA ALA A 496 -18.97 18.58 -17.31
C ALA A 496 -18.11 17.62 -16.48
N ASP A 497 -17.86 16.39 -16.92
CA ASP A 497 -16.96 15.48 -16.21
C ASP A 497 -15.49 15.89 -16.35
N CYS A 498 -15.11 16.28 -17.57
CA CYS A 498 -13.78 16.74 -17.90
C CYS A 498 -13.79 17.64 -19.13
N ALA A 499 -12.69 18.35 -19.35
CA ALA A 499 -12.37 19.02 -20.59
C ALA A 499 -11.23 18.26 -21.31
N VAL A 500 -11.35 18.06 -22.62
CA VAL A 500 -10.25 17.57 -23.46
C VAL A 500 -9.64 18.76 -24.18
N ILE A 501 -8.34 18.96 -24.00
CA ILE A 501 -7.61 20.08 -24.57
C ILE A 501 -6.73 19.54 -25.69
N GLY A 502 -6.69 20.26 -26.80
CA GLY A 502 -5.78 20.00 -27.91
C GLY A 502 -5.21 21.29 -28.45
N TYR A 503 -4.32 21.14 -29.43
CA TYR A 503 -3.68 22.25 -30.10
C TYR A 503 -3.78 22.11 -31.63
N GLU A 504 -3.73 23.25 -32.30
CA GLU A 504 -3.61 23.40 -33.75
C GLU A 504 -2.26 24.04 -34.05
N THR A 505 -1.52 23.46 -35.00
CA THR A 505 -0.29 24.08 -35.54
C THR A 505 -0.63 25.02 -36.69
N ALA A 506 0.34 25.82 -37.16
CA ALA A 506 0.18 26.68 -38.34
C ALA A 506 -0.29 25.95 -39.62
N GLY A 507 -0.13 24.61 -39.68
CA GLY A 507 -0.67 23.76 -40.76
C GLY A 507 -2.14 23.32 -40.58
N ALA A 508 -2.85 23.85 -39.57
CA ALA A 508 -4.23 23.53 -39.20
C ALA A 508 -4.50 22.04 -38.82
N GLU A 509 -3.46 21.29 -38.43
CA GLU A 509 -3.65 19.92 -37.93
C GLU A 509 -4.00 19.97 -36.44
N TRP A 510 -5.24 19.61 -36.10
CA TRP A 510 -5.73 19.47 -34.72
C TRP A 510 -5.23 18.17 -34.08
N LYS A 511 -4.68 18.27 -32.87
CA LYS A 511 -4.28 17.12 -32.07
C LYS A 511 -4.79 17.25 -30.63
N PRO A 512 -5.57 16.29 -30.12
CA PRO A 512 -5.87 16.25 -28.70
C PRO A 512 -4.57 15.96 -27.93
N PHE A 513 -4.40 16.64 -26.80
CA PHE A 513 -3.13 16.70 -26.08
C PHE A 513 -3.25 16.22 -24.63
N THR A 514 -4.30 16.63 -23.93
CA THR A 514 -4.49 16.31 -22.52
C THR A 514 -5.96 16.33 -22.12
N VAL A 515 -6.26 15.82 -20.93
CA VAL A 515 -7.58 15.81 -20.31
C VAL A 515 -7.47 16.43 -18.92
N ILE A 516 -8.42 17.28 -18.54
CA ILE A 516 -8.45 17.94 -17.24
C ILE A 516 -9.85 17.78 -16.64
N GLU A 517 -9.92 17.29 -15.40
CA GLU A 517 -11.18 17.15 -14.67
C GLU A 517 -11.79 18.51 -14.34
N THR A 518 -13.11 18.60 -14.36
CA THR A 518 -13.78 19.72 -13.71
C THR A 518 -13.84 19.50 -12.20
N GLY A 519 -14.18 20.54 -11.45
CA GLY A 519 -14.37 20.46 -10.00
C GLY A 519 -13.81 21.66 -9.24
N ALA A 520 -13.06 22.53 -9.92
CA ALA A 520 -12.58 23.79 -9.37
C ALA A 520 -13.76 24.76 -9.15
N LYS A 521 -13.71 25.49 -8.03
CA LYS A 521 -14.80 26.39 -7.64
C LYS A 521 -14.80 27.65 -8.51
N ARG A 522 -15.95 27.99 -9.11
CA ARG A 522 -16.20 29.17 -9.96
C ARG A 522 -17.49 29.87 -9.55
N GLN A 523 -17.37 30.81 -8.60
CA GLN A 523 -18.51 31.60 -8.10
C GLN A 523 -19.08 32.53 -9.18
N ASP A 524 -18.21 33.06 -10.03
CA ASP A 524 -18.55 33.89 -11.17
C ASP A 524 -19.43 33.14 -12.19
N VAL A 525 -19.10 31.87 -12.47
CA VAL A 525 -19.90 31.02 -13.38
C VAL A 525 -21.26 30.69 -12.74
N ALA A 526 -21.28 30.27 -11.47
CA ALA A 526 -22.53 30.01 -10.76
C ALA A 526 -23.46 31.24 -10.74
N ALA A 527 -22.91 32.43 -10.49
CA ALA A 527 -23.65 33.68 -10.50
C ALA A 527 -24.17 34.05 -11.90
N ARG A 528 -23.34 33.89 -12.94
CA ARG A 528 -23.71 34.17 -14.35
C ARG A 528 -24.91 33.36 -14.80
N PHE A 529 -24.99 32.09 -14.39
CA PHE A 529 -26.09 31.18 -14.77
C PHE A 529 -27.17 31.04 -13.70
N GLY A 530 -27.05 31.73 -12.56
CA GLY A 530 -28.01 31.64 -11.45
C GLY A 530 -28.16 30.22 -10.88
N SER A 531 -27.11 29.40 -10.92
CA SER A 531 -27.15 27.99 -10.51
C SER A 531 -25.94 27.60 -9.67
N ASP A 532 -26.19 27.26 -8.41
CA ASP A 532 -25.17 26.72 -7.49
C ASP A 532 -24.63 25.36 -7.94
N GLN A 533 -25.33 24.64 -8.82
CA GLN A 533 -24.83 23.39 -9.40
C GLN A 533 -23.57 23.62 -10.23
N LEU A 534 -23.44 24.79 -10.85
CA LEU A 534 -22.27 25.18 -11.65
C LEU A 534 -21.12 25.74 -10.81
N LEU A 535 -21.24 25.77 -9.48
CA LEU A 535 -20.16 26.23 -8.61
C LEU A 535 -18.87 25.43 -8.84
N ARG A 536 -18.95 24.17 -9.26
CA ARG A 536 -17.78 23.32 -9.52
C ARG A 536 -17.48 23.09 -11.01
N ALA A 537 -18.01 23.94 -11.88
CA ALA A 537 -17.80 23.84 -13.34
C ALA A 537 -16.39 24.22 -13.80
N GLY A 538 -15.54 24.77 -12.92
CA GLY A 538 -14.18 25.14 -13.29
C GLY A 538 -13.27 23.93 -13.50
N PHE A 539 -12.34 24.05 -14.44
CA PHE A 539 -11.20 23.15 -14.57
C PHE A 539 -9.90 23.95 -14.49
N LYS A 540 -8.87 23.34 -13.90
CA LYS A 540 -7.54 23.92 -13.75
C LYS A 540 -6.51 22.80 -13.67
N GLY A 541 -5.57 22.78 -14.61
CA GLY A 541 -4.55 21.74 -14.68
C GLY A 541 -3.16 22.31 -14.93
N ARG A 542 -2.15 21.55 -14.52
CA ARG A 542 -0.75 21.74 -14.90
C ARG A 542 -0.34 20.55 -15.75
N VAL A 543 0.11 20.80 -16.97
CA VAL A 543 0.43 19.74 -17.93
C VAL A 543 1.81 20.00 -18.49
N LEU A 544 2.62 18.96 -18.62
CA LEU A 544 3.99 19.08 -19.09
C LEU A 544 4.03 19.52 -20.55
N THR A 545 4.94 20.44 -20.89
CA THR A 545 5.14 20.89 -22.29
C THR A 545 5.84 19.85 -23.16
N ALA A 546 6.38 18.78 -22.54
CA ALA A 546 7.05 17.69 -23.23
C ALA A 546 6.14 17.04 -24.28
N GLY A 547 6.59 17.03 -25.53
CA GLY A 547 5.85 16.47 -26.66
C GLY A 547 5.06 17.50 -27.49
N LEU A 548 5.01 18.77 -27.07
CA LEU A 548 4.48 19.84 -27.91
C LEU A 548 5.50 20.26 -28.99
N PRO A 549 5.07 20.49 -30.23
CA PRO A 549 5.96 20.97 -31.29
C PRO A 549 6.36 22.43 -31.05
N PRO A 550 7.55 22.86 -31.53
CA PRO A 550 7.95 24.26 -31.48
C PRO A 550 7.08 25.13 -32.40
N GLY A 551 7.04 26.45 -32.12
CA GLY A 551 6.27 27.43 -32.88
C GLY A 551 4.97 27.86 -32.21
N GLU A 552 4.15 28.61 -32.93
CA GLU A 552 2.85 29.09 -32.45
C GLU A 552 1.81 27.97 -32.45
N LEU A 553 1.24 27.69 -31.28
CA LEU A 553 0.18 26.71 -31.07
C LEU A 553 -1.09 27.40 -30.60
N THR A 554 -2.20 27.15 -31.29
CA THR A 554 -3.53 27.60 -30.85
C THR A 554 -4.22 26.48 -30.08
N PHE A 555 -4.57 26.72 -28.83
CA PHE A 555 -5.24 25.73 -27.99
C PHE A 555 -6.75 25.85 -28.09
N ARG A 556 -7.43 24.72 -28.19
CA ARG A 556 -8.89 24.65 -28.11
C ARG A 556 -9.30 23.48 -27.23
N ALA A 557 -10.58 23.41 -26.86
CA ALA A 557 -11.04 22.40 -25.93
C ALA A 557 -12.47 21.91 -26.21
N TRP A 558 -12.74 20.71 -25.74
CA TRP A 558 -14.05 20.07 -25.70
C TRP A 558 -14.53 19.95 -24.26
N SER A 559 -15.78 20.35 -23.98
CA SER A 559 -16.52 19.91 -22.80
C SER A 559 -16.98 18.48 -23.00
N VAL A 560 -16.83 17.62 -21.99
CA VAL A 560 -17.21 16.22 -22.09
C VAL A 560 -18.12 15.78 -20.95
N ALA A 561 -19.23 15.15 -21.33
CA ALA A 561 -20.10 14.39 -20.45
C ALA A 561 -19.90 12.88 -20.73
N LEU A 562 -19.18 12.19 -19.85
CA LEU A 562 -18.79 10.79 -19.98
C LEU A 562 -20.02 9.87 -19.94
N ASP A 563 -20.94 10.10 -19.01
CA ASP A 563 -22.16 9.28 -18.87
C ASP A 563 -23.13 9.48 -20.05
N ALA A 564 -23.23 10.72 -20.55
CA ALA A 564 -24.06 11.05 -21.71
C ALA A 564 -23.40 10.70 -23.05
N ARG A 565 -22.11 10.34 -23.05
CA ARG A 565 -21.28 10.05 -24.23
C ARG A 565 -21.31 11.18 -25.26
N ARG A 566 -21.22 12.42 -24.78
CA ARG A 566 -21.31 13.63 -25.60
C ARG A 566 -20.17 14.57 -25.32
N ALA A 567 -19.72 15.24 -26.38
CA ALA A 567 -18.76 16.33 -26.32
C ALA A 567 -19.33 17.56 -27.02
N ALA A 568 -19.05 18.75 -26.49
CA ALA A 568 -19.38 20.03 -27.09
C ALA A 568 -18.16 20.96 -27.10
N PRO A 569 -17.93 21.76 -28.16
CA PRO A 569 -16.76 22.62 -28.22
C PRO A 569 -16.87 23.74 -27.16
N LEU A 570 -15.74 24.06 -26.52
CA LEU A 570 -15.61 25.20 -25.63
C LEU A 570 -15.25 26.45 -26.43
N HIS A 571 -15.71 27.61 -25.96
CA HIS A 571 -15.25 28.89 -26.49
C HIS A 571 -13.80 29.19 -26.10
N GLY A 572 -13.10 29.94 -26.94
CA GLY A 572 -11.75 30.43 -26.64
C GLY A 572 -10.67 29.65 -27.37
N ALA A 573 -9.73 30.40 -27.96
CA ALA A 573 -8.62 29.88 -28.74
C ALA A 573 -7.31 30.58 -28.34
N PRO A 574 -6.84 30.48 -27.08
CA PRO A 574 -5.59 31.10 -26.66
C PRO A 574 -4.41 30.52 -27.46
N ALA A 575 -3.60 31.41 -28.03
CA ALA A 575 -2.38 31.05 -28.74
C ALA A 575 -1.15 31.26 -27.85
N LEU A 576 -0.16 30.39 -27.99
CA LEU A 576 1.11 30.46 -27.26
C LEU A 576 2.26 30.07 -28.19
N GLU A 577 3.34 30.84 -28.15
CA GLU A 577 4.55 30.57 -28.92
C GLU A 577 5.54 29.75 -28.09
N PHE A 578 5.98 28.62 -28.64
CA PHE A 578 6.99 27.76 -28.03
C PHE A 578 8.35 27.99 -28.70
N PRO A 579 9.44 28.08 -27.91
CA PRO A 579 10.78 28.22 -28.46
C PRO A 579 11.14 27.01 -29.34
N PRO A 580 12.08 27.17 -30.29
CA PRO A 580 12.64 26.04 -31.04
C PRO A 580 13.21 24.99 -30.08
N ALA A 581 13.08 23.71 -30.43
CA ALA A 581 13.76 22.64 -29.70
C ALA A 581 15.27 22.71 -29.98
N ASP A 582 16.07 22.92 -28.92
CA ASP A 582 17.54 22.87 -28.97
C ASP A 582 18.08 21.44 -29.15
#